data_AF-A0A4Q1CH72-F1
#
_entry.id   AF-A0A4Q1CH72-F1
#
_cell.length_a   1.000
_cell.length_b   1.000
_cell.length_c   1.000
_cell.angle_alpha   90.00
_cell.angle_beta   90.00
_cell.angle_gamma   90.00
#
_symmetry.space_group_name_H-M   'P 1'
#
loop_
_entity.id
_entity.type
_entity.pdbx_description
1 polymer ?
#
loop_
_entity_poly.entity_id
_entity_poly.type
_entity_poly.pdbx_seq_one_letter_code
_entity_poly.pdbx_strand_id
1 'polypeptide(L)'
;MIHNFNAGPSVLPKEVFEQASQAVLNFNNSGLSILEIGHRTPLFEEVMNEARSLVKELMQLDDDHEVLFLHGGATTQFMQVPMNLLNENEVAAYTETGTWAGKAIKEAKLFGHVEIVGSSKHTNYTTMPHDLSVPATAAYLHITTNETIAGTQWHQLPYDCGVPIVADMSSDILSRVLNFNKFDLIYAGAQKNMGAAGVNLVVINKNILGKVNRIIPGILDYRNHIKEGSMLNTPPVFAVYVAMLTLRWLKEQGGVAAIEAINNKKAELIYAALEAIPFINLPIAKEDRSKMNVVFTMDDPAKEAAFMQLCKEQGMYGVKGHRSVGGFRLSLYNALKMESVEAMLQLLKEFAAKNG
;
A
#
# COMPACT_ATOMS: atom_id res chain seq x y z
N MET A 1 -13.49 -0.10 23.85
CA MET A 1 -12.15 -0.17 23.21
C MET A 1 -12.22 0.62 21.91
N ILE A 2 -11.12 1.17 21.40
CA ILE A 2 -11.11 1.91 20.13
C ILE A 2 -10.58 0.98 19.03
N HIS A 3 -11.30 0.89 17.92
CA HIS A 3 -10.97 0.06 16.76
C HIS A 3 -10.73 0.96 15.55
N ASN A 4 -9.48 1.02 15.09
CA ASN A 4 -9.07 1.94 14.04
C ASN A 4 -9.01 1.25 12.66
N PHE A 5 -10.05 1.44 11.86
CA PHE A 5 -10.17 0.94 10.47
C PHE A 5 -9.74 1.98 9.42
N ASN A 6 -9.03 3.04 9.80
CA ASN A 6 -8.60 4.08 8.86
C ASN A 6 -7.79 3.48 7.70
N ALA A 7 -8.06 3.96 6.49
CA ALA A 7 -7.40 3.51 5.27
C ALA A 7 -6.01 4.12 5.03
N GLY A 8 -5.57 5.05 5.88
CA GLY A 8 -4.32 5.78 5.75
C GLY A 8 -4.44 7.20 6.35
N PRO A 9 -3.67 7.55 7.40
CA PRO A 9 -2.76 6.69 8.16
C PRO A 9 -3.49 5.52 8.84
N SER A 10 -2.92 4.32 8.77
CA SER A 10 -3.46 3.10 9.36
C SER A 10 -3.15 2.97 10.85
N VAL A 11 -3.72 1.94 11.49
CA VAL A 11 -3.24 1.45 12.78
C VAL A 11 -1.80 0.92 12.64
N LEU A 12 -0.99 1.10 13.69
CA LEU A 12 0.34 0.49 13.85
C LEU A 12 0.33 -0.46 15.04
N PRO A 13 1.26 -1.44 15.10
CA PRO A 13 1.42 -2.30 16.27
C PRO A 13 1.72 -1.49 17.54
N LYS A 14 1.22 -1.96 18.69
CA LYS A 14 1.35 -1.22 19.97
C LYS A 14 2.82 -1.08 20.37
N GLU A 15 3.58 -2.14 20.19
CA GLU A 15 5.00 -2.26 20.52
C GLU A 15 5.84 -1.30 19.66
N VAL A 16 5.40 -1.02 18.42
CA VAL A 16 6.02 -0.02 17.54
C VAL A 16 5.80 1.39 18.07
N PHE A 17 4.58 1.73 18.52
CA PHE A 17 4.31 3.03 19.14
C PHE A 17 5.14 3.26 20.39
N GLU A 18 5.25 2.24 21.25
CA GLU A 18 6.01 2.31 22.49
C GLU A 18 7.50 2.53 22.20
N GLN A 19 8.09 1.73 21.31
CA GLN A 19 9.49 1.88 20.92
C GLN A 19 9.78 3.22 20.22
N ALA A 20 8.93 3.63 19.28
CA ALA A 20 9.06 4.92 18.61
C ALA A 20 8.98 6.10 19.58
N SER A 21 8.08 6.04 20.57
CA SER A 21 7.97 7.09 21.59
C SER A 21 9.21 7.17 22.47
N GLN A 22 9.77 6.02 22.86
CA GLN A 22 10.99 6.02 23.68
C GLN A 22 12.21 6.51 22.90
N ALA A 23 12.31 6.19 21.61
CA ALA A 23 13.40 6.68 20.76
C ALA A 23 13.42 8.21 20.61
N VAL A 24 12.28 8.88 20.75
CA VAL A 24 12.22 10.35 20.79
C VAL A 24 12.87 10.89 22.06
N LEU A 25 12.79 10.17 23.18
CA LEU A 25 13.36 10.59 24.46
C LEU A 25 14.84 10.19 24.62
N ASN A 26 15.18 8.95 24.27
CA ASN A 26 16.53 8.42 24.36
C ASN A 26 16.69 7.22 23.41
N PHE A 27 17.20 7.47 22.21
CA PHE A 27 17.44 6.45 21.21
C PHE A 27 18.56 5.51 21.64
N ASN A 28 18.25 4.21 21.77
CA ASN A 28 19.21 3.14 22.08
C ASN A 28 20.11 3.43 23.30
N ASN A 29 19.57 4.11 24.32
CA ASN A 29 20.33 4.53 25.51
C ASN A 29 21.57 5.40 25.21
N SER A 30 21.60 6.07 24.05
CA SER A 30 22.69 6.96 23.65
C SER A 30 22.73 8.28 24.41
N GLY A 31 21.63 8.64 25.08
CA GLY A 31 21.41 9.96 25.67
C GLY A 31 20.95 11.01 24.66
N LEU A 32 20.70 10.63 23.40
CA LEU A 32 20.25 11.51 22.32
C LEU A 32 18.87 11.08 21.79
N SER A 33 18.08 12.03 21.27
CA SER A 33 16.85 11.72 20.53
C SER A 33 17.18 11.18 19.15
N ILE A 34 16.37 10.24 18.63
CA ILE A 34 16.43 9.84 17.20
C ILE A 34 16.24 11.04 16.25
N LEU A 35 15.57 12.10 16.73
CA LEU A 35 15.33 13.32 15.96
C LEU A 35 16.57 14.25 15.87
N GLU A 36 17.59 14.01 16.69
CA GLU A 36 18.79 14.84 16.79
C GLU A 36 20.02 14.15 16.16
N ILE A 37 19.91 12.86 15.83
CA ILE A 37 21.00 12.08 15.26
C ILE A 37 21.20 12.43 13.79
N GLY A 38 22.45 12.74 13.43
CA GLY A 38 22.83 12.98 12.04
C GLY A 38 22.68 11.73 11.18
N HIS A 39 22.08 11.86 9.99
CA HIS A 39 21.81 10.75 9.08
C HIS A 39 23.06 10.08 8.46
N ARG A 40 24.25 10.67 8.62
CA ARG A 40 25.54 10.08 8.19
C ARG A 40 26.34 9.52 9.37
N THR A 41 25.73 9.43 10.55
CA THR A 41 26.38 8.82 11.72
C THR A 41 26.09 7.33 11.74
N PRO A 42 26.99 6.50 12.31
CA PRO A 42 26.76 5.06 12.42
C PRO A 42 25.41 4.71 13.06
N LEU A 43 24.97 5.50 14.05
CA LEU A 43 23.69 5.32 14.74
C LEU A 43 22.48 5.30 13.80
N PHE A 44 22.45 6.18 12.79
CA PHE A 44 21.34 6.21 11.83
C PHE A 44 21.59 5.34 10.59
N GLU A 45 22.85 5.19 10.17
CA GLU A 45 23.19 4.28 9.07
C GLU A 45 22.75 2.84 9.38
N GLU A 46 22.90 2.40 10.63
CA GLU A 46 22.38 1.10 11.09
C GLU A 46 20.86 0.99 10.93
N VAL A 47 20.10 2.04 11.30
CA VAL A 47 18.63 2.08 11.13
C VAL A 47 18.25 1.94 9.65
N MET A 48 18.88 2.70 8.77
CA MET A 48 18.59 2.65 7.33
C MET A 48 18.96 1.29 6.73
N ASN A 49 20.15 0.77 7.06
CA ASN A 49 20.64 -0.51 6.56
C ASN A 49 19.76 -1.67 7.01
N GLU A 50 19.34 -1.67 8.27
CA GLU A 50 18.43 -2.67 8.79
C GLU A 50 17.06 -2.59 8.14
N ALA A 51 16.49 -1.39 7.98
CA ALA A 51 15.21 -1.22 7.30
C ALA A 51 15.25 -1.81 5.88
N ARG A 52 16.32 -1.53 5.12
CA ARG A 52 16.52 -2.08 3.77
C ARG A 52 16.71 -3.60 3.79
N SER A 53 17.48 -4.12 4.74
CA SER A 53 17.73 -5.56 4.91
C SER A 53 16.45 -6.33 5.22
N LEU A 54 15.63 -5.82 6.15
CA LEU A 54 14.34 -6.44 6.51
C LEU A 54 13.39 -6.51 5.31
N VAL A 55 13.33 -5.47 4.48
CA VAL A 55 12.56 -5.51 3.23
C VAL A 55 13.08 -6.61 2.31
N LYS A 56 14.40 -6.68 2.07
CA LYS A 56 15.01 -7.73 1.24
C LYS A 56 14.69 -9.13 1.77
N GLU A 57 14.78 -9.34 3.08
CA GLU A 57 14.47 -10.61 3.72
C GLU A 57 12.98 -10.98 3.59
N LEU A 58 12.07 -10.08 3.97
CA LEU A 58 10.63 -10.32 3.96
C LEU A 58 10.07 -10.52 2.55
N MET A 59 10.66 -9.86 1.55
CA MET A 59 10.29 -9.99 0.15
C MET A 59 11.09 -11.06 -0.60
N GLN A 60 12.10 -11.68 0.04
CA GLN A 60 13.03 -12.62 -0.57
C GLN A 60 13.65 -12.07 -1.88
N LEU A 61 14.10 -10.82 -1.82
CA LEU A 61 14.66 -10.12 -2.98
C LEU A 61 16.02 -10.70 -3.39
N ASP A 62 16.25 -10.76 -4.70
CA ASP A 62 17.54 -11.07 -5.27
C ASP A 62 18.50 -9.85 -5.24
N ASP A 63 19.71 -10.05 -5.76
CA ASP A 63 20.77 -9.03 -5.78
C ASP A 63 20.55 -7.95 -6.85
N ASP A 64 19.65 -8.15 -7.81
CA ASP A 64 19.31 -7.15 -8.83
C ASP A 64 18.37 -6.08 -8.26
N HIS A 65 17.62 -6.39 -7.20
CA HIS A 65 16.69 -5.49 -6.56
C HIS A 65 17.32 -4.66 -5.43
N GLU A 66 17.26 -3.34 -5.59
CA GLU A 66 17.64 -2.37 -4.58
C GLU A 66 16.43 -1.84 -3.82
N VAL A 67 16.61 -1.60 -2.52
CA VAL A 67 15.58 -1.06 -1.63
C VAL A 67 15.92 0.38 -1.27
N LEU A 68 14.97 1.30 -1.45
CA LEU A 68 15.09 2.71 -1.17
C LEU A 68 13.98 3.22 -0.24
N PHE A 69 14.33 4.09 0.70
CA PHE A 69 13.38 4.85 1.50
C PHE A 69 13.43 6.33 1.13
N LEU A 70 12.39 6.81 0.45
CA LEU A 70 12.33 8.14 -0.16
C LEU A 70 11.25 9.02 0.47
N HIS A 71 11.32 10.33 0.22
CA HIS A 71 10.31 11.30 0.61
C HIS A 71 9.11 11.34 -0.38
N GLY A 72 8.08 12.13 -0.05
CA GLY A 72 7.05 12.57 -1.00
C GLY A 72 5.87 11.61 -1.20
N GLY A 73 5.97 10.37 -0.71
CA GLY A 73 4.89 9.38 -0.80
C GLY A 73 4.67 8.85 -2.22
N ALA A 74 3.65 8.01 -2.38
CA ALA A 74 3.31 7.36 -3.65
C ALA A 74 3.03 8.34 -4.79
N THR A 75 2.44 9.52 -4.51
CA THR A 75 2.16 10.52 -5.54
C THR A 75 3.44 11.03 -6.21
N THR A 76 4.55 11.17 -5.49
CA THR A 76 5.85 11.51 -6.11
C THR A 76 6.29 10.42 -7.07
N GLN A 77 5.97 9.15 -6.79
CA GLN A 77 6.33 8.03 -7.67
C GLN A 77 5.53 8.05 -8.98
N PHE A 78 4.32 8.61 -8.98
CA PHE A 78 3.51 8.78 -10.20
C PHE A 78 4.24 9.60 -11.28
N MET A 79 5.08 10.56 -10.87
CA MET A 79 5.97 11.28 -11.79
C MET A 79 7.38 10.69 -11.86
N GLN A 80 7.94 10.18 -10.74
CA GLN A 80 9.34 9.75 -10.69
C GLN A 80 9.58 8.46 -11.47
N VAL A 81 8.63 7.54 -11.48
CA VAL A 81 8.66 6.32 -12.31
C VAL A 81 8.79 6.65 -13.80
N PRO A 82 7.82 7.33 -14.44
CA PRO A 82 7.93 7.65 -15.87
C PRO A 82 9.13 8.55 -16.17
N MET A 83 9.50 9.44 -15.24
CA MET A 83 10.71 10.26 -15.39
C MET A 83 11.99 9.42 -15.59
N ASN A 84 12.10 8.29 -14.90
CA ASN A 84 13.28 7.41 -14.96
C ASN A 84 13.17 6.29 -16.01
N LEU A 85 11.96 5.93 -16.47
CA LEU A 85 11.73 4.72 -17.26
C LEU A 85 11.10 4.91 -18.64
N LEU A 86 10.53 6.08 -18.95
CA LEU A 86 9.76 6.30 -20.18
C LEU A 86 10.31 7.49 -20.96
N ASN A 87 10.83 7.33 -22.16
CA ASN A 87 11.17 8.45 -23.06
C ASN A 87 9.91 9.10 -23.68
N GLU A 88 10.06 10.32 -24.20
CA GLU A 88 8.95 11.09 -24.79
C GLU A 88 8.25 10.37 -25.96
N ASN A 89 9.03 9.65 -26.78
CA ASN A 89 8.53 8.91 -27.94
C ASN A 89 8.22 7.42 -27.65
N GLU A 90 8.29 7.00 -26.39
CA GLU A 90 7.99 5.62 -25.97
C GLU A 90 6.56 5.51 -25.42
N VAL A 91 6.09 4.27 -25.29
CA VAL A 91 4.78 3.94 -24.72
C VAL A 91 4.97 3.30 -23.35
N ALA A 92 4.20 3.72 -22.36
CA ALA A 92 3.98 2.98 -21.12
C ALA A 92 2.56 2.42 -21.09
N ALA A 93 2.45 1.12 -20.79
CA ALA A 93 1.18 0.45 -20.60
C ALA A 93 0.67 0.66 -19.17
N TYR A 94 -0.62 0.93 -19.00
CA TYR A 94 -1.26 1.13 -17.70
C TYR A 94 -2.58 0.39 -17.61
N THR A 95 -2.90 -0.14 -16.42
CA THR A 95 -4.25 -0.59 -16.09
C THR A 95 -5.01 0.50 -15.34
N GLU A 96 -6.21 0.89 -15.80
CA GLU A 96 -7.08 1.88 -15.13
C GLU A 96 -8.11 1.15 -14.25
N THR A 97 -7.67 0.76 -13.04
CA THR A 97 -8.48 -0.07 -12.11
C THR A 97 -9.15 0.72 -10.99
N GLY A 98 -8.91 2.03 -10.91
CA GLY A 98 -9.52 2.89 -9.90
C GLY A 98 -8.90 4.27 -9.80
N THR A 99 -9.04 4.88 -8.61
CA THR A 99 -8.66 6.27 -8.38
C THR A 99 -7.14 6.48 -8.35
N TRP A 100 -6.39 5.53 -7.80
CA TRP A 100 -4.93 5.65 -7.70
C TRP A 100 -4.28 5.40 -9.07
N ALA A 101 -4.73 4.36 -9.78
CA ALA A 101 -4.35 4.09 -11.16
C ALA A 101 -4.61 5.32 -12.06
N GLY A 102 -5.80 5.92 -11.99
CA GLY A 102 -6.13 7.12 -12.77
C GLY A 102 -5.23 8.33 -12.48
N LYS A 103 -4.76 8.49 -11.24
CA LYS A 103 -3.80 9.54 -10.87
C LYS A 103 -2.40 9.26 -11.43
N ALA A 104 -1.94 8.01 -11.36
CA ALA A 104 -0.66 7.59 -11.94
C ALA A 104 -0.64 7.79 -13.47
N ILE A 105 -1.72 7.38 -14.15
CA ILE A 105 -1.93 7.60 -15.59
C ILE A 105 -1.83 9.08 -15.96
N LYS A 106 -2.45 9.96 -15.15
CA LYS A 106 -2.45 11.41 -15.42
C LYS A 106 -1.03 11.99 -15.39
N GLU A 107 -0.22 11.63 -14.40
CA GLU A 107 1.16 12.12 -14.29
C GLU A 107 2.06 11.54 -15.38
N ALA A 108 1.92 10.26 -15.72
CA ALA A 108 2.73 9.61 -16.75
C ALA A 108 2.59 10.24 -18.14
N LYS A 109 1.42 10.78 -18.47
CA LYS A 109 1.17 11.51 -19.72
C LYS A 109 2.02 12.77 -19.90
N LEU A 110 2.67 13.26 -18.84
CA LEU A 110 3.60 14.38 -18.92
C LEU A 110 4.98 13.99 -19.48
N PHE A 111 5.28 12.69 -19.57
CA PHE A 111 6.61 12.18 -19.87
C PHE A 111 6.71 11.39 -21.17
N GLY A 112 5.62 10.80 -21.64
CA GLY A 112 5.56 10.01 -22.86
C GLY A 112 4.14 9.54 -23.16
N HIS A 113 3.99 8.59 -24.08
CA HIS A 113 2.69 8.06 -24.45
C HIS A 113 2.20 7.04 -23.43
N VAL A 114 0.92 7.14 -23.05
CA VAL A 114 0.26 6.19 -22.13
C VAL A 114 -0.83 5.43 -22.87
N GLU A 115 -0.70 4.11 -22.87
CA GLU A 115 -1.69 3.19 -23.42
C GLU A 115 -2.43 2.49 -22.28
N ILE A 116 -3.77 2.56 -22.29
CA ILE A 116 -4.60 1.88 -21.29
C ILE A 116 -4.89 0.46 -21.82
N VAL A 117 -4.22 -0.53 -21.25
CA VAL A 117 -4.24 -1.92 -21.73
C VAL A 117 -5.29 -2.79 -21.03
N GLY A 118 -5.91 -2.26 -19.98
CA GLY A 118 -7.05 -2.82 -19.27
C GLY A 118 -7.70 -1.77 -18.39
N SER A 119 -9.03 -1.73 -18.33
CA SER A 119 -9.76 -0.76 -17.51
C SER A 119 -11.06 -1.34 -16.97
N SER A 120 -11.32 -1.12 -15.69
CA SER A 120 -12.61 -1.46 -15.06
C SER A 120 -13.52 -0.24 -14.88
N LYS A 121 -13.19 0.89 -15.52
CA LYS A 121 -13.99 2.11 -15.48
C LYS A 121 -15.43 1.92 -15.95
N HIS A 122 -15.65 1.04 -16.93
CA HIS A 122 -16.97 0.74 -17.47
C HIS A 122 -17.90 0.07 -16.45
N THR A 123 -17.35 -0.59 -15.42
CA THR A 123 -18.12 -1.14 -14.30
C THR A 123 -18.10 -0.23 -13.06
N ASN A 124 -17.62 1.02 -13.20
CA ASN A 124 -17.31 1.91 -12.06
C ASN A 124 -16.32 1.28 -11.07
N TYR A 125 -15.33 0.53 -11.57
CA TYR A 125 -14.25 -0.11 -10.81
C TYR A 125 -14.70 -1.20 -9.84
N THR A 126 -15.83 -1.85 -10.12
CA THR A 126 -16.35 -2.99 -9.33
C THR A 126 -15.74 -4.35 -9.71
N THR A 127 -14.90 -4.38 -10.72
CA THR A 127 -14.22 -5.57 -11.25
C THR A 127 -12.75 -5.25 -11.55
N MET A 128 -11.93 -6.27 -11.80
CA MET A 128 -10.58 -6.15 -12.36
C MET A 128 -10.58 -6.55 -13.83
N PRO A 129 -9.77 -5.90 -14.69
CA PRO A 129 -9.62 -6.33 -16.08
C PRO A 129 -8.90 -7.68 -16.14
N HIS A 130 -9.47 -8.66 -16.82
CA HIS A 130 -8.90 -10.00 -16.96
C HIS A 130 -8.00 -10.15 -18.19
N ASP A 131 -8.36 -9.52 -19.30
CA ASP A 131 -7.58 -9.55 -20.54
C ASP A 131 -6.79 -8.24 -20.68
N LEU A 132 -5.46 -8.35 -20.68
CA LEU A 132 -4.55 -7.22 -20.91
C LEU A 132 -3.90 -7.34 -22.28
N SER A 133 -4.05 -6.31 -23.12
CA SER A 133 -3.36 -6.22 -24.41
C SER A 133 -2.12 -5.35 -24.27
N VAL A 134 -1.04 -5.91 -23.72
CA VAL A 134 0.20 -5.17 -23.47
C VAL A 134 1.08 -5.14 -24.73
N PRO A 135 1.42 -3.97 -25.28
CA PRO A 135 2.35 -3.89 -26.41
C PRO A 135 3.74 -4.39 -26.02
N ALA A 136 4.34 -5.27 -26.83
CA ALA A 136 5.70 -5.75 -26.61
C ALA A 136 6.77 -4.64 -26.66
N THR A 137 6.43 -3.48 -27.24
CA THR A 137 7.28 -2.29 -27.31
C THR A 137 7.07 -1.33 -26.14
N ALA A 138 6.17 -1.64 -25.20
CA ALA A 138 5.96 -0.79 -24.03
C ALA A 138 7.20 -0.79 -23.13
N ALA A 139 7.60 0.38 -22.63
CA ALA A 139 8.71 0.53 -21.71
C ALA A 139 8.47 -0.19 -20.39
N TYR A 140 7.21 -0.22 -19.93
CA TYR A 140 6.75 -0.98 -18.78
C TYR A 140 5.21 -1.12 -18.78
N LEU A 141 4.71 -2.05 -17.96
CA LEU A 141 3.31 -2.14 -17.51
C LEU A 141 3.21 -1.59 -16.08
N HIS A 142 2.36 -0.60 -15.86
CA HIS A 142 2.03 -0.10 -14.52
C HIS A 142 0.67 -0.63 -14.04
N ILE A 143 0.67 -1.20 -12.83
CA ILE A 143 -0.53 -1.67 -12.14
C ILE A 143 -0.63 -1.07 -10.74
N THR A 144 -1.87 -0.93 -10.25
CA THR A 144 -2.16 -0.75 -8.83
C THR A 144 -2.65 -2.08 -8.29
N THR A 145 -1.87 -2.75 -7.44
CA THR A 145 -2.17 -4.12 -6.97
C THR A 145 -3.44 -4.18 -6.12
N ASN A 146 -3.71 -3.12 -5.37
CA ASN A 146 -4.89 -2.99 -4.53
C ASN A 146 -5.44 -1.56 -4.55
N GLU A 147 -6.67 -1.38 -5.05
CA GLU A 147 -7.34 -0.09 -5.13
C GLU A 147 -8.12 0.19 -3.84
N THR A 148 -7.50 0.95 -2.93
CA THR A 148 -8.03 1.21 -1.57
C THR A 148 -9.42 1.85 -1.55
N ILE A 149 -9.79 2.60 -2.60
CA ILE A 149 -11.07 3.33 -2.66
C ILE A 149 -12.18 2.42 -3.21
N ALA A 150 -11.91 1.71 -4.29
CA ALA A 150 -12.87 0.80 -4.89
C ALA A 150 -13.04 -0.47 -4.06
N GLY A 151 -11.97 -0.94 -3.41
CA GLY A 151 -11.97 -2.22 -2.69
C GLY A 151 -11.70 -3.41 -3.61
N THR A 152 -11.00 -3.20 -4.72
CA THR A 152 -10.55 -4.25 -5.64
C THR A 152 -9.07 -4.59 -5.44
N GLN A 153 -8.69 -5.83 -5.73
CA GLN A 153 -7.31 -6.32 -5.62
C GLN A 153 -7.02 -7.33 -6.73
N TRP A 154 -5.84 -7.24 -7.34
CA TRP A 154 -5.34 -8.26 -8.25
C TRP A 154 -5.04 -9.55 -7.48
N HIS A 155 -5.75 -10.65 -7.75
CA HIS A 155 -5.40 -11.97 -7.19
C HIS A 155 -4.50 -12.79 -8.10
N GLN A 156 -4.59 -12.57 -9.40
CA GLN A 156 -3.68 -13.10 -10.41
C GLN A 156 -2.93 -11.92 -11.01
N LEU A 157 -1.60 -11.93 -10.91
CA LEU A 157 -0.77 -10.82 -11.38
C LEU A 157 -0.29 -11.08 -12.82
N PRO A 158 -0.19 -10.05 -13.67
CA PRO A 158 0.19 -10.20 -15.08
C PRO A 158 1.70 -10.39 -15.27
N TYR A 159 2.31 -11.37 -14.60
CA TYR A 159 3.76 -11.58 -14.61
C TYR A 159 4.35 -11.90 -15.98
N ASP A 160 3.55 -12.46 -16.88
CA ASP A 160 4.00 -12.92 -18.20
C ASP A 160 3.69 -11.92 -19.31
N CYS A 161 3.55 -10.62 -18.99
CA CYS A 161 3.25 -9.57 -19.97
C CYS A 161 4.43 -9.18 -20.89
N GLY A 162 5.62 -9.75 -20.69
CA GLY A 162 6.77 -9.59 -21.58
C GLY A 162 7.50 -8.24 -21.52
N VAL A 163 7.10 -7.35 -20.62
CA VAL A 163 7.71 -6.02 -20.39
C VAL A 163 7.93 -5.82 -18.89
N PRO A 164 8.81 -4.87 -18.48
CA PRO A 164 9.00 -4.58 -17.06
C PRO A 164 7.70 -4.23 -16.32
N ILE A 165 7.55 -4.69 -15.08
CA ILE A 165 6.32 -4.44 -14.30
C ILE A 165 6.58 -3.44 -13.19
N VAL A 166 5.79 -2.37 -13.18
CA VAL A 166 5.75 -1.37 -12.12
C VAL A 166 4.46 -1.52 -11.30
N ALA A 167 4.58 -1.59 -9.98
CA ALA A 167 3.44 -1.79 -9.09
C ALA A 167 3.34 -0.72 -8.00
N ASP A 168 2.18 -0.06 -7.91
CA ASP A 168 1.74 0.60 -6.67
C ASP A 168 1.18 -0.45 -5.71
N MET A 169 1.96 -0.77 -4.67
CA MET A 169 1.57 -1.70 -3.61
C MET A 169 1.24 -1.00 -2.30
N SER A 170 0.97 0.31 -2.32
CA SER A 170 0.84 1.11 -1.09
C SER A 170 -0.07 0.46 -0.04
N SER A 171 -1.21 -0.12 -0.45
CA SER A 171 -2.19 -0.72 0.48
C SER A 171 -2.04 -2.20 0.76
N ASP A 172 -1.24 -2.95 0.01
CA ASP A 172 -1.14 -4.41 0.18
C ASP A 172 0.30 -4.94 0.19
N ILE A 173 1.31 -4.06 0.18
CA ILE A 173 2.72 -4.41 0.36
C ILE A 173 2.89 -5.26 1.62
N LEU A 174 3.59 -6.40 1.49
CA LEU A 174 3.84 -7.35 2.59
C LEU A 174 2.57 -7.90 3.28
N SER A 175 1.40 -7.88 2.62
CA SER A 175 0.15 -8.46 3.17
C SER A 175 -0.06 -9.93 2.81
N ARG A 176 0.63 -10.43 1.78
CA ARG A 176 0.54 -11.77 1.21
C ARG A 176 1.82 -12.19 0.53
N VAL A 177 2.07 -13.48 0.42
CA VAL A 177 3.23 -14.03 -0.28
C VAL A 177 3.08 -13.77 -1.78
N LEU A 178 4.09 -13.12 -2.36
CA LEU A 178 4.21 -12.87 -3.79
C LEU A 178 5.63 -13.19 -4.23
N ASN A 179 5.82 -13.46 -5.51
CA ASN A 179 7.15 -13.43 -6.09
C ASN A 179 7.50 -11.96 -6.39
N PHE A 180 8.14 -11.30 -5.43
CA PHE A 180 8.45 -9.88 -5.57
C PHE A 180 9.53 -9.59 -6.63
N ASN A 181 10.40 -10.55 -6.94
CA ASN A 181 11.43 -10.42 -7.99
C ASN A 181 10.86 -10.42 -9.42
N LYS A 182 9.55 -10.68 -9.58
CA LYS A 182 8.84 -10.54 -10.87
C LYS A 182 8.41 -9.09 -11.16
N PHE A 183 8.60 -8.17 -10.22
CA PHE A 183 8.33 -6.75 -10.41
C PHE A 183 9.64 -5.99 -10.53
N ASP A 184 9.81 -5.24 -11.61
CA ASP A 184 11.02 -4.43 -11.81
C ASP A 184 11.00 -3.13 -11.00
N LEU A 185 9.81 -2.65 -10.61
CA LEU A 185 9.69 -1.55 -9.67
C LEU A 185 8.42 -1.70 -8.82
N ILE A 186 8.59 -1.72 -7.51
CA ILE A 186 7.49 -1.63 -6.54
C ILE A 186 7.63 -0.31 -5.81
N TYR A 187 6.54 0.41 -5.60
CA TYR A 187 6.50 1.50 -4.62
C TYR A 187 5.32 1.39 -3.68
N ALA A 188 5.52 1.90 -2.46
CA ALA A 188 4.49 1.91 -1.44
C ALA A 188 4.67 3.10 -0.49
N GLY A 189 3.66 3.96 -0.41
CA GLY A 189 3.58 4.93 0.69
C GLY A 189 3.37 4.19 2.01
N ALA A 190 4.25 4.41 2.99
CA ALA A 190 4.31 3.57 4.18
C ALA A 190 3.04 3.62 5.05
N GLN A 191 2.29 4.73 5.01
CA GLN A 191 1.16 5.05 5.90
C GLN A 191 -0.05 4.12 5.85
N LYS A 192 -0.05 3.10 4.98
CA LYS A 192 -1.17 2.17 4.83
C LYS A 192 -0.87 0.81 5.48
N ASN A 193 0.19 0.12 5.07
CA ASN A 193 0.45 -1.25 5.56
C ASN A 193 1.85 -1.49 6.14
N MET A 194 2.74 -0.49 6.12
CA MET A 194 4.17 -0.68 6.42
C MET A 194 4.72 0.23 7.52
N GLY A 195 4.07 1.36 7.84
CA GLY A 195 4.61 2.29 8.83
C GLY A 195 3.90 3.64 8.87
N ALA A 196 4.63 4.67 9.26
CA ALA A 196 4.12 6.03 9.38
C ALA A 196 4.11 6.78 8.04
N ALA A 197 3.23 7.78 7.92
CA ALA A 197 3.32 8.77 6.84
C ALA A 197 4.64 9.55 6.89
N GLY A 198 5.13 9.94 5.73
CA GLY A 198 6.38 10.71 5.58
C GLY A 198 7.50 9.96 4.87
N VAL A 199 7.35 8.65 4.65
CA VAL A 199 8.31 7.83 3.88
C VAL A 199 7.60 6.98 2.83
N ASN A 200 8.28 6.79 1.70
CA ASN A 200 7.88 5.95 0.59
C ASN A 200 8.93 4.85 0.39
N LEU A 201 8.51 3.59 0.35
CA LEU A 201 9.35 2.49 -0.08
C LEU A 201 9.42 2.48 -1.61
N VAL A 202 10.61 2.26 -2.15
CA VAL A 202 10.80 1.82 -3.54
C VAL A 202 11.68 0.57 -3.53
N VAL A 203 11.25 -0.48 -4.20
CA VAL A 203 12.08 -1.63 -4.56
C VAL A 203 12.25 -1.59 -6.06
N ILE A 204 13.48 -1.67 -6.56
CA ILE A 204 13.76 -1.46 -7.98
C ILE A 204 14.84 -2.40 -8.49
N ASN A 205 14.55 -3.11 -9.57
CA ASN A 205 15.55 -3.82 -10.36
C ASN A 205 16.49 -2.79 -11.00
N LYS A 206 17.74 -2.72 -10.54
CA LYS A 206 18.69 -1.70 -11.00
C LYS A 206 18.99 -1.77 -12.51
N ASN A 207 18.72 -2.90 -13.15
CA ASN A 207 18.98 -3.15 -14.57
C ASN A 207 17.97 -2.47 -15.52
N ILE A 208 16.87 -1.91 -15.01
CA ILE A 208 15.91 -1.13 -15.83
C ILE A 208 16.30 0.35 -15.95
N LEU A 209 17.25 0.83 -15.15
CA LEU A 209 17.61 2.24 -15.04
C LEU A 209 18.62 2.71 -16.08
N GLY A 210 18.69 4.03 -16.30
CA GLY A 210 19.70 4.66 -17.14
C GLY A 210 19.45 4.54 -18.65
N LYS A 211 18.21 4.19 -19.05
CA LYS A 211 17.80 3.98 -20.44
C LYS A 211 17.06 5.17 -21.06
N VAL A 212 16.77 6.21 -20.27
CA VAL A 212 16.11 7.43 -20.75
C VAL A 212 17.12 8.50 -21.17
N ASN A 213 16.77 9.28 -22.19
CA ASN A 213 17.63 10.32 -22.78
C ASN A 213 17.44 11.70 -22.12
N ARG A 214 16.38 11.86 -21.32
CA ARG A 214 16.10 13.14 -20.66
C ARG A 214 17.09 13.45 -19.54
N ILE A 215 17.28 14.73 -19.27
CA ILE A 215 17.96 15.18 -18.06
C ILE A 215 17.02 14.95 -16.87
N ILE A 216 17.48 14.16 -15.90
CA ILE A 216 16.76 13.91 -14.65
C ILE A 216 17.40 14.76 -13.53
N PRO A 217 16.64 15.60 -12.81
CA PRO A 217 17.16 16.26 -11.61
C PRO A 217 17.71 15.24 -10.62
N GLY A 218 18.90 15.49 -10.05
CA GLY A 218 19.63 14.48 -9.28
C GLY A 218 18.83 13.84 -8.13
N ILE A 219 17.96 14.60 -7.47
CA ILE A 219 17.07 14.12 -6.38
C ILE A 219 15.93 13.20 -6.87
N LEU A 220 15.62 13.21 -8.17
CA LEU A 220 14.58 12.37 -8.79
C LEU A 220 15.19 11.14 -9.51
N ASP A 221 16.51 11.06 -9.65
CA ASP A 221 17.19 9.92 -10.27
C ASP A 221 17.41 8.79 -9.26
N TYR A 222 16.79 7.63 -9.50
CA TYR A 222 16.92 6.47 -8.60
C TYR A 222 18.37 6.00 -8.47
N ARG A 223 19.21 6.15 -9.50
CA ARG A 223 20.62 5.71 -9.46
C ARG A 223 21.42 6.46 -8.40
N ASN A 224 21.11 7.74 -8.20
CA ASN A 224 21.76 8.55 -7.16
C ASN A 224 21.32 8.11 -5.76
N HIS A 225 20.04 7.77 -5.58
CA HIS A 225 19.55 7.22 -4.31
C HIS A 225 20.13 5.85 -4.00
N ILE A 226 20.28 4.98 -5.01
CA ILE A 226 20.94 3.67 -4.88
C ILE A 226 22.39 3.86 -4.44
N LYS A 227 23.14 4.73 -5.14
CA LYS A 227 24.54 5.03 -4.83
C LYS A 227 24.74 5.52 -3.39
N GLU A 228 23.80 6.32 -2.89
CA GLU A 228 23.86 6.92 -1.55
C GLU A 228 23.07 6.12 -0.49
N GLY A 229 22.59 4.92 -0.81
CA GLY A 229 21.89 4.05 0.15
C GLY A 229 20.62 4.67 0.75
N SER A 230 19.83 5.40 -0.05
CA SER A 230 18.66 6.23 0.37
C SER A 230 18.99 7.50 1.15
N MET A 231 20.27 7.86 1.28
CA MET A 231 20.71 9.02 2.07
C MET A 231 21.30 10.12 1.19
N LEU A 232 20.86 10.21 -0.08
CA LEU A 232 21.30 11.23 -1.04
C LEU A 232 21.17 12.67 -0.49
N ASN A 233 20.09 12.92 0.24
CA ASN A 233 19.90 14.08 1.10
C ASN A 233 19.41 13.62 2.49
N THR A 234 19.07 14.57 3.37
CA THR A 234 18.49 14.23 4.68
C THR A 234 17.22 13.39 4.51
N PRO A 235 17.19 12.10 4.91
CA PRO A 235 16.02 11.22 4.77
C PRO A 235 14.95 11.54 5.82
N PRO A 236 13.73 10.98 5.72
CA PRO A 236 12.70 11.17 6.73
C PRO A 236 12.98 10.27 7.95
N VAL A 237 14.01 10.64 8.73
CA VAL A 237 14.64 9.87 9.82
C VAL A 237 13.62 9.12 10.68
N PHE A 238 12.66 9.83 11.26
CA PHE A 238 11.68 9.22 12.16
C PHE A 238 10.71 8.27 11.45
N ALA A 239 10.27 8.60 10.24
CA ALA A 239 9.35 7.76 9.48
C ALA A 239 10.04 6.45 9.00
N VAL A 240 11.31 6.52 8.61
CA VAL A 240 12.14 5.34 8.31
C VAL A 240 12.27 4.46 9.55
N TYR A 241 12.56 5.06 10.71
CA TYR A 241 12.68 4.31 11.95
C TYR A 241 11.37 3.58 12.33
N VAL A 242 10.21 4.25 12.21
CA VAL A 242 8.91 3.60 12.46
C VAL A 242 8.62 2.48 11.46
N ALA A 243 8.98 2.65 10.18
CA ALA A 243 8.87 1.60 9.19
C ALA A 243 9.77 0.40 9.53
N MET A 244 11.02 0.63 9.91
CA MET A 244 11.95 -0.40 10.37
C MET A 244 11.38 -1.20 11.55
N LEU A 245 10.85 -0.53 12.59
CA LEU A 245 10.22 -1.19 13.73
C LEU A 245 9.00 -2.02 13.31
N THR A 246 8.21 -1.54 12.36
CA THR A 246 7.04 -2.28 11.83
C THR A 246 7.47 -3.52 11.04
N LEU A 247 8.57 -3.44 10.29
CA LEU A 247 9.16 -4.58 9.58
C LEU A 247 9.73 -5.62 10.56
N ARG A 248 10.40 -5.20 11.64
CA ARG A 248 10.81 -6.10 12.73
C ARG A 248 9.62 -6.84 13.33
N TRP A 249 8.58 -6.09 13.69
CA TRP A 249 7.34 -6.68 14.22
C TRP A 249 6.75 -7.70 13.24
N LEU A 250 6.67 -7.39 11.95
CA LEU A 250 6.15 -8.31 10.95
C LEU A 250 6.98 -9.61 10.86
N LYS A 251 8.31 -9.49 10.91
CA LYS A 251 9.21 -10.65 10.98
C LYS A 251 8.94 -11.49 12.23
N GLU A 252 8.77 -10.86 13.39
CA GLU A 252 8.43 -11.53 14.65
C GLU A 252 7.06 -12.23 14.62
N GLN A 253 6.11 -11.73 13.82
CA GLN A 253 4.82 -12.41 13.59
C GLN A 253 4.94 -13.68 12.72
N GLY A 254 6.14 -14.07 12.29
CA GLY A 254 6.36 -15.18 11.36
C GLY A 254 6.45 -14.75 9.89
N GLY A 255 6.61 -13.46 9.64
CA GLY A 255 6.79 -12.89 8.29
C GLY A 255 5.52 -12.89 7.44
N VAL A 256 5.73 -12.73 6.12
CA VAL A 256 4.63 -12.51 5.16
C VAL A 256 3.66 -13.69 5.09
N ALA A 257 4.14 -14.94 5.17
CA ALA A 257 3.28 -16.12 5.12
C ALA A 257 2.32 -16.22 6.32
N ALA A 258 2.81 -15.91 7.52
CA ALA A 258 2.00 -15.95 8.73
C ALA A 258 0.96 -14.82 8.75
N ILE A 259 1.36 -13.60 8.39
CA ILE A 259 0.42 -12.47 8.35
C ILE A 259 -0.64 -12.64 7.25
N GLU A 260 -0.29 -13.29 6.13
CA GLU A 260 -1.23 -13.61 5.06
C GLU A 260 -2.38 -14.48 5.56
N ALA A 261 -2.09 -15.53 6.33
CA ALA A 261 -3.12 -16.40 6.89
C ALA A 261 -4.09 -15.62 7.80
N ILE A 262 -3.57 -14.71 8.61
CA ILE A 262 -4.37 -13.83 9.48
C ILE A 262 -5.21 -12.87 8.64
N ASN A 263 -4.62 -12.23 7.64
CA ASN A 263 -5.30 -11.29 6.74
C ASN A 263 -6.43 -11.96 5.95
N ASN A 264 -6.17 -13.17 5.42
CA ASN A 264 -7.18 -14.00 4.77
C ASN A 264 -8.34 -14.28 5.73
N LYS A 265 -8.05 -14.65 6.98
CA LYS A 265 -9.09 -14.94 7.96
C LYS A 265 -9.93 -13.71 8.32
N LYS A 266 -9.29 -12.55 8.52
CA LYS A 266 -9.98 -11.27 8.76
C LYS A 266 -10.95 -10.93 7.62
N ALA A 267 -10.49 -11.01 6.38
CA ALA A 267 -11.30 -10.70 5.20
C ALA A 267 -12.46 -11.71 5.04
N GLU A 268 -12.20 -13.01 5.19
CA GLU A 268 -13.21 -14.07 5.11
C GLU A 268 -14.36 -13.83 6.09
N LEU A 269 -14.04 -13.57 7.37
CA LEU A 269 -15.04 -13.33 8.41
C LEU A 269 -15.90 -12.10 8.12
N ILE A 270 -15.25 -10.99 7.74
CA ILE A 270 -15.97 -9.75 7.43
C ILE A 270 -16.88 -9.93 6.20
N TYR A 271 -16.35 -10.49 5.10
CA TYR A 271 -17.16 -10.72 3.90
C TYR A 271 -18.33 -11.66 4.18
N ALA A 272 -18.13 -12.76 4.91
CA ALA A 272 -19.19 -13.69 5.27
C ALA A 272 -20.29 -13.03 6.11
N ALA A 273 -19.93 -12.16 7.07
CA ALA A 273 -20.90 -11.42 7.86
C ALA A 273 -21.69 -10.39 7.05
N LEU A 274 -21.03 -9.68 6.12
CA LEU A 274 -21.69 -8.72 5.25
C LEU A 274 -22.64 -9.40 4.26
N GLU A 275 -22.23 -10.55 3.67
CA GLU A 275 -23.05 -11.34 2.75
C GLU A 275 -24.34 -11.88 3.40
N ALA A 276 -24.33 -12.09 4.72
CA ALA A 276 -25.49 -12.61 5.46
C ALA A 276 -26.56 -11.55 5.77
N ILE A 277 -26.29 -10.26 5.52
CA ILE A 277 -27.19 -9.15 5.88
C ILE A 277 -27.94 -8.65 4.62
N PRO A 278 -29.27 -8.87 4.49
CA PRO A 278 -29.99 -8.65 3.22
C PRO A 278 -29.99 -7.21 2.68
N PHE A 279 -29.83 -6.20 3.55
CA PHE A 279 -29.83 -4.79 3.17
C PHE A 279 -28.42 -4.21 2.94
N ILE A 280 -27.38 -5.05 3.03
CA ILE A 280 -25.99 -4.68 2.72
C ILE A 280 -25.66 -5.12 1.30
N ASN A 281 -25.12 -4.17 0.53
CA ASN A 281 -24.65 -4.41 -0.83
C ASN A 281 -23.12 -4.48 -0.84
N LEU A 282 -22.59 -5.54 -1.48
CA LEU A 282 -21.17 -5.71 -1.75
C LEU A 282 -20.93 -5.43 -3.24
N PRO A 283 -20.55 -4.19 -3.62
CA PRO A 283 -20.52 -3.78 -5.03
C PRO A 283 -19.43 -4.48 -5.84
N ILE A 284 -18.44 -5.08 -5.18
CA ILE A 284 -17.25 -5.66 -5.82
C ILE A 284 -17.46 -7.14 -6.12
N ALA A 285 -17.14 -7.53 -7.36
CA ALA A 285 -17.14 -8.93 -7.82
C ALA A 285 -16.31 -9.81 -6.87
N LYS A 286 -16.81 -11.00 -6.56
CA LYS A 286 -16.30 -11.81 -5.44
C LYS A 286 -14.85 -12.19 -5.62
N GLU A 287 -14.48 -12.51 -6.85
CA GLU A 287 -13.16 -12.86 -7.35
C GLU A 287 -12.16 -11.71 -7.28
N ASP A 288 -12.63 -10.45 -7.20
CA ASP A 288 -11.81 -9.24 -7.27
C ASP A 288 -11.73 -8.49 -5.95
N ARG A 289 -12.43 -8.98 -4.92
CA ARG A 289 -12.51 -8.36 -3.60
C ARG A 289 -11.14 -8.20 -2.95
N SER A 290 -10.86 -6.99 -2.48
CA SER A 290 -9.68 -6.71 -1.68
C SER A 290 -9.73 -7.39 -0.33
N LYS A 291 -8.64 -8.04 0.06
CA LYS A 291 -8.47 -8.55 1.42
C LYS A 291 -8.05 -7.45 2.41
N MET A 292 -7.62 -6.30 1.91
CA MET A 292 -7.13 -5.16 2.70
C MET A 292 -8.19 -4.08 2.91
N ASN A 293 -9.09 -3.87 1.95
CA ASN A 293 -10.07 -2.77 2.00
C ASN A 293 -11.44 -3.28 1.55
N VAL A 294 -12.25 -3.68 2.53
CA VAL A 294 -13.62 -4.16 2.31
C VAL A 294 -14.54 -2.95 2.13
N VAL A 295 -15.24 -2.86 1.01
CA VAL A 295 -16.23 -1.81 0.72
C VAL A 295 -17.63 -2.41 0.68
N PHE A 296 -18.59 -1.72 1.30
CA PHE A 296 -20.00 -2.09 1.26
C PHE A 296 -20.88 -0.84 1.39
N THR A 297 -22.11 -0.94 0.89
CA THR A 297 -23.10 0.16 0.89
C THR A 297 -24.43 -0.34 1.44
N MET A 298 -25.33 0.59 1.76
CA MET A 298 -26.75 0.26 2.01
C MET A 298 -27.62 1.22 1.20
N ASP A 299 -28.71 0.73 0.62
CA ASP A 299 -29.58 1.58 -0.21
C ASP A 299 -30.43 2.57 0.60
N ASP A 300 -30.62 2.29 1.89
CA ASP A 300 -31.41 3.10 2.82
C ASP A 300 -30.50 4.09 3.57
N PRO A 301 -30.57 5.41 3.28
CA PRO A 301 -29.73 6.41 3.94
C PRO A 301 -29.97 6.51 5.44
N ALA A 302 -31.15 6.15 5.93
CA ALA A 302 -31.43 6.12 7.37
C ALA A 302 -30.69 4.98 8.05
N LYS A 303 -30.60 3.81 7.39
CA LYS A 303 -29.76 2.69 7.87
C LYS A 303 -28.28 3.02 7.81
N GLU A 304 -27.80 3.66 6.74
CA GLU A 304 -26.41 4.13 6.69
C GLU A 304 -26.09 5.09 7.84
N ALA A 305 -26.95 6.09 8.07
CA ALA A 305 -26.77 7.04 9.17
C ALA A 305 -26.80 6.36 10.55
N ALA A 306 -27.73 5.42 10.76
CA ALA A 306 -27.84 4.66 12.00
C ALA A 306 -26.61 3.77 12.24
N PHE A 307 -26.12 3.08 11.22
CA PHE A 307 -24.93 2.25 11.32
C PHE A 307 -23.67 3.07 11.59
N MET A 308 -23.50 4.22 10.91
CA MET A 308 -22.41 5.16 11.19
C MET A 308 -22.44 5.66 12.65
N GLN A 309 -23.63 5.97 13.18
CA GLN A 309 -23.78 6.40 14.57
C GLN A 309 -23.45 5.28 15.54
N LEU A 310 -23.92 4.05 15.29
CA LEU A 310 -23.58 2.88 16.10
C LEU A 310 -22.08 2.60 16.09
N CYS A 311 -21.43 2.70 14.93
CA CYS A 311 -19.97 2.60 14.80
C CYS A 311 -19.26 3.61 15.71
N LYS A 312 -19.70 4.87 15.72
CA LYS A 312 -19.13 5.90 16.59
C LYS A 312 -19.30 5.57 18.08
N GLU A 313 -20.49 5.13 18.48
CA GLU A 313 -20.80 4.76 19.87
C GLU A 313 -19.98 3.56 20.36
N GLN A 314 -19.72 2.58 19.48
CA GLN A 314 -18.94 1.39 19.79
C GLN A 314 -17.43 1.55 19.53
N GLY A 315 -16.97 2.77 19.23
CA GLY A 315 -15.55 3.07 19.07
C GLY A 315 -14.92 2.55 17.77
N MET A 316 -15.72 2.38 16.70
CA MET A 316 -15.24 2.05 15.36
C MET A 316 -14.90 3.32 14.58
N TYR A 317 -13.60 3.55 14.34
CA TYR A 317 -13.09 4.73 13.65
C TYR A 317 -12.63 4.39 12.23
N GLY A 318 -12.73 5.37 11.32
CA GLY A 318 -12.22 5.23 9.96
C GLY A 318 -13.08 4.37 9.02
N VAL A 319 -14.32 4.06 9.41
CA VAL A 319 -15.23 3.16 8.68
C VAL A 319 -16.01 3.84 7.55
N LYS A 320 -16.03 5.18 7.50
CA LYS A 320 -16.77 5.92 6.46
C LYS A 320 -16.10 5.71 5.10
N GLY A 321 -16.90 5.32 4.10
CA GLY A 321 -16.47 5.14 2.73
C GLY A 321 -15.95 6.43 2.11
N HIS A 322 -15.14 6.30 1.06
CA HIS A 322 -14.64 7.46 0.34
C HIS A 322 -15.80 8.14 -0.41
N ARG A 323 -15.81 9.47 -0.44
CA ARG A 323 -16.91 10.28 -1.03
C ARG A 323 -17.29 9.93 -2.47
N SER A 324 -16.38 9.33 -3.25
CA SER A 324 -16.63 8.94 -4.64
C SER A 324 -17.38 7.62 -4.78
N VAL A 325 -17.45 6.82 -3.71
CA VAL A 325 -18.14 5.52 -3.69
C VAL A 325 -19.36 5.59 -2.75
N GLY A 326 -19.24 6.30 -1.63
CA GLY A 326 -20.27 6.31 -0.58
C GLY A 326 -20.13 5.14 0.38
N GLY A 327 -21.16 4.90 1.20
CA GLY A 327 -21.23 3.80 2.16
C GLY A 327 -20.05 3.71 3.12
N PHE A 328 -19.50 2.50 3.24
CA PHE A 328 -18.54 2.12 4.26
C PHE A 328 -17.31 1.46 3.66
N ARG A 329 -16.19 1.58 4.40
CA ARG A 329 -14.95 0.89 4.10
C ARG A 329 -14.26 0.45 5.37
N LEU A 330 -13.91 -0.83 5.45
CA LEU A 330 -13.12 -1.40 6.54
C LEU A 330 -11.72 -1.73 6.03
N SER A 331 -10.70 -1.08 6.60
CA SER A 331 -9.32 -1.36 6.22
C SER A 331 -8.70 -2.35 7.19
N LEU A 332 -8.30 -3.52 6.68
CA LEU A 332 -7.90 -4.72 7.41
C LEU A 332 -6.39 -4.97 7.35
N TYR A 333 -5.59 -3.91 7.27
CA TYR A 333 -4.12 -3.94 7.21
C TYR A 333 -3.48 -4.85 8.26
N ASN A 334 -2.21 -5.22 8.05
CA ASN A 334 -1.47 -6.19 8.86
C ASN A 334 -1.61 -5.95 10.37
N ALA A 335 -1.45 -4.71 10.82
CA ALA A 335 -1.52 -4.33 12.22
C ALA A 335 -2.94 -4.29 12.83
N LEU A 336 -4.00 -4.38 12.01
CA LEU A 336 -5.36 -4.52 12.52
C LEU A 336 -5.51 -5.92 13.12
N LYS A 337 -5.71 -5.97 14.44
CA LYS A 337 -5.83 -7.22 15.18
C LYS A 337 -7.20 -7.89 15.00
N MET A 338 -7.24 -9.21 15.22
CA MET A 338 -8.47 -10.00 15.09
C MET A 338 -9.58 -9.53 16.04
N GLU A 339 -9.24 -9.05 17.22
CA GLU A 339 -10.22 -8.53 18.20
C GLU A 339 -11.01 -7.33 17.66
N SER A 340 -10.42 -6.55 16.74
CA SER A 340 -11.14 -5.46 16.08
C SER A 340 -12.10 -5.98 15.02
N VAL A 341 -11.74 -7.06 14.33
CA VAL A 341 -12.64 -7.76 13.41
C VAL A 341 -13.80 -8.37 14.18
N GLU A 342 -13.55 -9.09 15.27
CA GLU A 342 -14.58 -9.67 16.13
C GLU A 342 -15.56 -8.63 16.67
N ALA A 343 -15.06 -7.48 17.11
CA ALA A 343 -15.91 -6.38 17.56
C ALA A 343 -16.80 -5.82 16.43
N MET A 344 -16.28 -5.73 15.20
CA MET A 344 -17.07 -5.34 14.03
C MET A 344 -18.12 -6.40 13.66
N LEU A 345 -17.79 -7.70 13.73
CA LEU A 345 -18.74 -8.78 13.48
C LEU A 345 -19.91 -8.74 14.48
N GLN A 346 -19.61 -8.51 15.76
CA GLN A 346 -20.64 -8.36 16.79
C GLN A 346 -21.53 -7.14 16.52
N LEU A 347 -20.94 -6.00 16.13
CA LEU A 347 -21.68 -4.80 15.78
C LEU A 347 -22.59 -5.02 14.56
N LEU A 348 -22.09 -5.65 13.51
CA LEU A 348 -22.87 -6.01 12.31
C LEU A 348 -24.06 -6.92 12.68
N LYS A 349 -23.83 -7.92 13.52
CA LYS A 349 -24.89 -8.83 14.00
C LYS A 349 -25.96 -8.10 14.80
N GLU A 350 -25.56 -7.22 15.71
CA GLU A 350 -26.50 -6.40 16.50
C GLU A 350 -27.30 -5.42 15.63
N PHE A 351 -26.65 -4.83 14.63
CA PHE A 351 -27.31 -3.92 13.69
C PHE A 351 -28.33 -4.67 12.83
N ALA A 352 -27.96 -5.85 12.31
CA ALA A 352 -28.84 -6.70 11.52
C ALA A 352 -30.05 -7.16 12.33
N ALA A 353 -29.87 -7.59 13.58
CA ALA A 353 -30.98 -8.03 14.44
C ALA A 353 -32.02 -6.94 14.73
N LYS A 354 -31.63 -5.66 14.68
CA LYS A 354 -32.52 -4.51 14.93
C LYS A 354 -33.16 -3.94 13.66
N ASN A 355 -32.66 -4.30 12.48
CA ASN A 355 -33.03 -3.67 11.19
C ASN A 355 -33.36 -4.67 10.07
N GLY A 356 -33.32 -5.97 10.37
CA GLY A 356 -33.57 -7.08 9.44
C GLY A 356 -35.01 -7.56 9.40
#